data_AF-A0A3D5KS59-F1
#
_entry.id   AF-A0A3D5KS59-F1
#
_cell.length_a   1.000
_cell.length_b   1.000
_cell.length_c   1.000
_cell.angle_alpha   90.00
_cell.angle_beta   90.00
_cell.angle_gamma   90.00
#
_symmetry.space_group_name_H-M   'P 1'
#
loop_
_entity.id
_entity.type
_entity.pdbx_description
1 polymer ?
#
loop_
_entity_poly.entity_id
_entity_poly.type
_entity_poly.pdbx_seq_one_letter_code
_entity_poly.pdbx_strand_id
1 'polypeptide(L)'
;MNRPLSITLISILFIMAGVLGIFYHINDLKNPSTEAAWIFVVRVLAIVGGVFTFKGVNWARWLIIVWMAYHVALSFLHTSLELLIHIGFFALALYALFNKGAAAYFSSKKAVD
;
A
#
# COMPACT_ATOMS: atom_id res chain seq x y z
N MET A 1 -6.12 -18.85 -12.89
CA MET A 1 -4.79 -18.72 -12.26
C MET A 1 -4.97 -18.52 -10.77
N ASN A 2 -4.26 -19.29 -9.95
CA ASN A 2 -4.32 -19.13 -8.50
C ASN A 2 -3.54 -17.89 -8.07
N ARG A 3 -4.19 -17.02 -7.28
CA ARG A 3 -3.54 -15.83 -6.72
C ARG A 3 -2.44 -16.28 -5.73
N PRO A 4 -1.20 -15.79 -5.85
CA PRO A 4 -0.16 -16.13 -4.88
C PRO A 4 -0.54 -15.70 -3.47
N LEU A 5 -0.16 -16.49 -2.46
CA LEU A 5 -0.44 -16.16 -1.06
C LEU A 5 0.18 -14.80 -0.67
N SER A 6 1.39 -14.51 -1.15
CA SER A 6 2.06 -13.22 -0.93
C SER A 6 1.23 -12.02 -1.39
N ILE A 7 0.52 -12.14 -2.51
CA ILE A 7 -0.38 -11.10 -3.02
C ILE A 7 -1.59 -10.93 -2.10
N THR A 8 -2.15 -12.02 -1.58
CA THR A 8 -3.25 -11.95 -0.61
C THR A 8 -2.80 -11.23 0.65
N LEU A 9 -1.67 -11.65 1.23
CA LEU A 9 -1.15 -11.10 2.48
C LEU A 9 -0.79 -9.63 2.34
N ILE A 10 -0.07 -9.25 1.28
CA ILE A 10 0.33 -7.85 1.08
C ILE A 10 -0.90 -6.96 0.83
N SER A 11 -1.90 -7.44 0.08
CA SER A 11 -3.12 -6.68 -0.16
C SER A 11 -3.90 -6.43 1.13
N ILE A 12 -4.05 -7.45 1.97
CA ILE A 12 -4.72 -7.32 3.27
C ILE A 12 -3.94 -6.36 4.16
N LEU A 13 -2.60 -6.46 4.20
CA LEU A 13 -1.76 -5.57 4.99
C LEU A 13 -2.01 -4.10 4.65
N PHE A 14 -1.99 -3.73 3.37
CA PHE A 14 -2.21 -2.34 2.94
C PHE A 14 -3.65 -1.85 3.16
N ILE A 15 -4.65 -2.73 2.96
CA ILE A 15 -6.05 -2.42 3.28
C ILE A 15 -6.18 -2.14 4.78
N MET A 16 -5.65 -3.02 5.62
CA MET A 16 -5.69 -2.86 7.08
C MET A 16 -4.94 -1.60 7.52
N ALA A 17 -3.77 -1.31 6.97
CA ALA A 17 -3.02 -0.10 7.28
C ALA A 17 -3.83 1.17 6.97
N GLY A 18 -4.47 1.23 5.80
CA GLY A 18 -5.34 2.35 5.45
C GLY A 18 -6.59 2.45 6.32
N VAL A 19 -7.27 1.32 6.59
CA VAL A 19 -8.50 1.28 7.40
C VAL A 19 -8.21 1.66 8.86
N LEU A 20 -7.28 0.97 9.52
CA LEU A 20 -6.86 1.30 10.88
C LEU A 20 -6.39 2.74 10.95
N GLY A 21 -5.69 3.16 9.89
CA GLY A 21 -5.28 4.52 9.79
C GLY A 21 -6.45 5.51 9.83
N ILE A 22 -7.48 5.31 9.02
CA ILE A 22 -8.65 6.19 9.00
C ILE A 22 -9.31 6.21 10.37
N PHE A 23 -9.44 5.06 11.03
CA PHE A 23 -9.99 4.97 12.38
C PHE A 23 -9.20 5.79 13.40
N TYR A 24 -7.86 5.74 13.38
CA TYR A 24 -7.04 6.53 14.30
C TYR A 24 -7.22 8.04 14.14
N HIS A 25 -7.53 8.52 12.94
CA HIS A 25 -7.69 9.95 12.63
C HIS A 25 -9.15 10.36 12.38
N ILE A 26 -10.11 9.54 12.81
CA ILE A 26 -11.53 9.81 12.53
C ILE A 26 -12.03 11.11 13.19
N ASN A 27 -11.42 11.51 14.30
CA ASN A 27 -11.75 12.77 14.98
C ASN A 27 -11.25 14.00 14.22
N ASP A 28 -10.14 13.88 13.48
CA ASP A 28 -9.57 14.97 12.69
C ASP A 28 -10.49 15.33 11.50
N LEU A 29 -11.39 14.41 11.11
CA LEU A 29 -12.39 14.64 10.06
C LEU A 29 -13.53 15.58 10.49
N LYS A 30 -13.70 15.84 11.80
CA LYS A 30 -14.75 16.74 12.30
C LYS A 30 -14.45 18.21 12.00
N ASN A 31 -13.17 18.57 11.94
CA ASN A 31 -12.69 19.91 11.59
C ASN A 31 -11.46 19.75 10.68
N PRO A 32 -11.67 19.42 9.39
CA PRO A 32 -10.58 18.99 8.52
C PRO A 32 -9.65 20.15 8.19
N SER A 33 -8.41 20.07 8.64
CA SER A 33 -7.31 20.89 8.12
C SER A 33 -6.79 20.31 6.80
N THR A 34 -5.96 21.08 6.09
CA THR A 34 -5.29 20.61 4.86
C THR A 34 -4.44 19.36 5.14
N GLU A 35 -3.78 19.31 6.30
CA GLU A 35 -3.00 18.17 6.76
C GLU A 35 -3.89 16.95 7.02
N ALA A 36 -5.03 17.13 7.68
CA ALA A 36 -5.98 16.05 7.92
C ALA A 36 -6.54 15.47 6.60
N ALA A 37 -6.85 16.35 5.64
CA ALA A 37 -7.28 15.93 4.31
C ALA A 37 -6.19 15.13 3.58
N TRP A 38 -4.93 15.59 3.63
CA TRP A 38 -3.81 14.88 3.02
C TRP A 38 -3.57 13.51 3.67
N ILE A 39 -3.61 13.43 5.00
CA ILE A 39 -3.52 12.18 5.76
C ILE A 39 -4.60 11.20 5.31
N PHE A 40 -5.84 11.67 5.13
CA PHE A 40 -6.94 10.84 4.67
C PHE A 40 -6.73 10.34 3.25
N VAL A 41 -6.31 11.21 2.32
CA VAL A 41 -6.00 10.84 0.93
C VAL A 41 -4.94 9.74 0.89
N VAL A 42 -3.83 9.91 1.63
CA VAL A 42 -2.76 8.89 1.69
C VAL A 42 -3.30 7.56 2.19
N ARG A 43 -4.20 7.53 3.18
CA ARG A 43 -4.80 6.28 3.70
C ARG A 43 -5.76 5.64 2.73
N VAL A 44 -6.57 6.43 2.02
CA VAL A 44 -7.43 5.93 0.94
C VAL A 44 -6.59 5.31 -0.19
N LEU A 45 -5.46 5.92 -0.56
CA LEU A 45 -4.55 5.36 -1.57
C LEU A 45 -4.00 3.99 -1.15
N ALA A 46 -3.72 3.76 0.14
CA ALA A 46 -3.32 2.44 0.64
C ALA A 46 -4.41 1.38 0.43
N ILE A 47 -5.67 1.73 0.75
CA ILE A 47 -6.83 0.85 0.55
C ILE A 47 -7.03 0.54 -0.93
N VAL A 48 -7.05 1.59 -1.76
CA VAL A 48 -7.19 1.48 -3.22
C VAL A 48 -6.08 0.59 -3.79
N GLY A 49 -4.83 0.85 -3.44
CA GLY A 49 -3.68 0.04 -3.85
C GLY A 49 -3.82 -1.42 -3.43
N GLY A 50 -4.22 -1.69 -2.19
CA GLY A 50 -4.43 -3.05 -1.69
C GLY A 50 -5.57 -3.78 -2.41
N VAL A 51 -6.71 -3.12 -2.62
CA VAL A 51 -7.87 -3.69 -3.34
C VAL A 51 -7.52 -4.01 -4.80
N PHE A 52 -6.86 -3.10 -5.51
CA PHE A 52 -6.49 -3.33 -6.90
C PHE A 52 -5.34 -4.35 -7.04
N THR A 53 -4.43 -4.41 -6.07
CA THR A 53 -3.42 -5.48 -5.96
C THR A 53 -4.09 -6.83 -5.77
N PHE A 54 -5.09 -6.92 -4.89
CA PHE A 54 -5.87 -8.14 -4.66
C PHE A 54 -6.60 -8.60 -5.92
N LYS A 55 -7.08 -7.65 -6.74
CA LYS A 55 -7.75 -7.89 -8.04
C LYS A 55 -6.77 -8.22 -9.19
N GLY A 56 -5.47 -8.12 -8.97
CA GLY A 56 -4.45 -8.42 -9.98
C GLY A 56 -4.26 -7.33 -11.04
N VAL A 57 -4.59 -6.09 -10.70
CA VAL A 57 -4.44 -4.96 -11.63
C VAL A 57 -2.99 -4.44 -11.58
N ASN A 58 -2.30 -4.47 -12.71
CA ASN A 58 -0.84 -4.27 -12.74
C ASN A 58 -0.39 -2.87 -12.29
N TRP A 59 -1.16 -1.82 -12.54
CA TRP A 59 -0.79 -0.45 -12.10
C TRP A 59 -0.77 -0.31 -10.57
N ALA A 60 -1.54 -1.15 -9.85
CA ALA A 60 -1.62 -1.09 -8.39
C ALA A 60 -0.28 -1.38 -7.72
N ARG A 61 0.60 -2.15 -8.38
CA ARG A 61 1.97 -2.42 -7.90
C ARG A 61 2.72 -1.11 -7.72
N TRP A 62 2.67 -0.25 -8.74
CA TRP A 62 3.36 1.04 -8.72
C TRP A 62 2.75 1.99 -7.69
N LEU A 63 1.42 1.98 -7.53
CA LEU A 63 0.79 2.75 -6.46
C LEU A 63 1.32 2.36 -5.08
N ILE A 64 1.39 1.07 -4.77
CA ILE A 64 1.90 0.57 -3.47
C ILE A 64 3.38 0.95 -3.27
N ILE A 65 4.20 0.84 -4.33
CA ILE A 65 5.63 1.19 -4.27
C ILE A 65 5.83 2.70 -4.05
N VAL A 66 5.12 3.55 -4.79
CA VAL A 66 5.18 5.01 -4.62
C VAL A 66 4.68 5.40 -3.23
N TRP A 67 3.61 4.77 -2.76
CA TRP A 67 3.07 4.99 -1.42
C TRP A 67 4.10 4.64 -0.33
N MET A 68 4.77 3.49 -0.42
CA MET A 68 5.81 3.13 0.54
C MET A 68 7.03 4.04 0.47
N ALA A 69 7.45 4.44 -0.74
CA ALA A 69 8.55 5.37 -0.92
C ALA A 69 8.25 6.74 -0.26
N TYR A 70 7.00 7.21 -0.37
CA TYR A 70 6.53 8.40 0.32
C TYR A 70 6.66 8.25 1.85
N HIS A 71 6.21 7.13 2.42
CA HIS A 71 6.34 6.86 3.86
C HIS A 71 7.79 6.75 4.34
N VAL A 72 8.68 6.14 3.54
CA VAL A 72 10.12 6.11 3.82
C VAL A 72 10.70 7.53 3.83
N ALA A 73 10.35 8.36 2.83
CA ALA A 73 10.80 9.75 2.76
C ALA A 73 10.33 10.57 3.98
N LEU A 74 9.07 10.41 4.40
CA LEU A 74 8.58 11.04 5.63
C LEU A 74 9.33 10.55 6.88
N SER A 75 9.66 9.27 6.95
CA SER A 75 10.31 8.69 8.14
C SER A 75 11.71 9.24 8.39
N PHE A 76 12.42 9.70 7.35
CA PHE A 76 13.69 10.43 7.52
C PHE A 76 13.54 11.73 8.31
N LEU A 77 12.33 12.30 8.37
CA LEU A 77 12.01 13.54 9.09
C LEU A 77 11.50 13.30 10.52
N HIS A 78 11.29 12.04 10.92
CA HIS A 78 10.68 11.68 12.20
C HIS A 78 11.64 10.91 13.12
N THR A 79 11.70 9.58 13.01
CA THR A 79 12.52 8.73 13.89
C THR A 79 13.20 7.59 13.14
N SER A 80 14.39 7.18 13.62
CA SER A 80 15.13 6.05 13.03
C SER A 80 14.38 4.72 13.11
N LEU A 81 13.54 4.53 14.14
CA LEU A 81 12.71 3.33 14.28
C LEU A 81 11.60 3.29 13.23
N GLU A 82 10.88 4.41 13.04
CA GLU A 82 9.90 4.52 11.96
C GLU A 82 10.55 4.26 10.61
N LEU A 83 11.72 4.85 10.36
CA LEU A 83 12.45 4.64 9.11
C LEU A 83 12.76 3.16 8.88
N LEU A 84 13.28 2.45 9.90
CA LEU A 84 13.59 1.04 9.80
C LEU A 84 12.35 0.18 9.49
N ILE A 85 11.24 0.47 10.17
CA ILE A 85 9.96 -0.23 9.95
C ILE A 85 9.47 -0.01 8.52
N HIS A 86 9.48 1.23 8.04
CA HIS A 86 9.01 1.55 6.69
C HIS A 86 9.93 0.99 5.60
N ILE A 87 11.25 0.99 5.80
CA ILE A 87 12.19 0.33 4.88
C ILE A 87 11.91 -1.19 4.83
N GLY A 88 11.69 -1.83 5.99
CA GLY A 88 11.33 -3.24 6.06
C GLY A 88 10.05 -3.57 5.30
N PHE A 89 8.98 -2.79 5.51
CA PHE A 89 7.75 -2.93 4.75
C PHE A 89 7.93 -2.64 3.26
N PHE A 90 8.80 -1.71 2.90
CA PHE A 90 9.06 -1.37 1.50
C PHE A 90 9.76 -2.53 0.78
N ALA A 91 10.79 -3.12 1.41
CA ALA A 91 11.45 -4.32 0.91
C ALA A 91 10.49 -5.51 0.79
N LEU A 92 9.63 -5.71 1.80
CA LEU A 92 8.59 -6.74 1.78
C LEU A 92 7.61 -6.53 0.60
N ALA A 93 7.16 -5.29 0.38
CA ALA A 93 6.27 -4.96 -0.73
C ALA A 93 6.95 -5.21 -2.09
N LEU A 94 8.20 -4.80 -2.26
CA LEU A 94 8.99 -5.08 -3.47
C LEU A 94 9.07 -6.60 -3.73
N TYR A 95 9.44 -7.38 -2.71
CA TYR A 95 9.54 -8.82 -2.84
C TYR A 95 8.19 -9.46 -3.18
N ALA A 96 7.12 -9.11 -2.45
CA ALA A 96 5.79 -9.67 -2.64
C ALA A 96 5.18 -9.32 -4.00
N LEU A 97 5.41 -8.10 -4.51
CA LEU A 97 4.80 -7.61 -5.74
C LEU A 97 5.62 -7.89 -7.00
N PHE A 98 6.92 -8.19 -6.89
CA PHE A 98 7.80 -8.35 -8.05
C PHE A 98 8.48 -9.73 -8.17
N ASN A 99 8.16 -10.69 -7.30
CA ASN A 99 8.57 -12.08 -7.52
C ASN A 99 7.89 -12.70 -8.77
N LYS A 100 8.47 -13.80 -9.28
CA LYS A 100 8.01 -14.47 -10.50
C LYS A 100 6.52 -14.88 -10.46
N GLY A 101 6.05 -15.37 -9.32
CA GLY A 101 4.64 -15.78 -9.15
C GLY A 101 3.67 -14.59 -9.21
N ALA A 102 4.05 -13.46 -8.60
CA ALA A 102 3.31 -12.21 -8.69
C ALA A 102 3.28 -11.67 -10.13
N ALA A 103 4.42 -11.63 -10.82
CA ALA A 103 4.51 -11.13 -12.19
C ALA A 103 3.57 -11.90 -13.15
N ALA A 104 3.46 -13.22 -13.00
CA ALA A 104 2.51 -14.03 -13.75
C ALA A 104 1.05 -13.65 -13.44
N TYR A 105 0.72 -13.48 -12.16
CA TYR A 105 -0.61 -13.08 -11.71
C TYR A 105 -1.08 -11.75 -12.32
N PHE A 106 -0.21 -10.74 -12.34
CA PHE A 106 -0.53 -9.43 -12.93
C PHE A 106 -0.53 -9.42 -14.47
N SER A 107 0.29 -10.25 -15.10
CA SER A 107 0.40 -10.31 -16.57
C SER A 107 -0.78 -11.01 -17.22
N SER A 108 -1.31 -12.07 -16.60
CA SER A 108 -2.40 -12.84 -17.21
C SER A 108 -3.76 -12.14 -17.20
N LYS A 109 -3.94 -11.13 -16.35
CA LYS A 109 -5.12 -10.24 -16.41
C LYS A 109 -5.07 -9.32 -17.62
N LYS A 110 -3.87 -8.85 -18.01
CA LYS A 110 -3.65 -8.00 -19.18
C LYS A 110 -3.95 -8.68 -20.53
N ALA A 111 -4.07 -10.00 -20.54
CA ALA A 111 -4.37 -10.78 -21.75
C ALA A 111 -5.88 -11.05 -21.95
N VAL A 112 -6.72 -10.67 -20.98
CA VAL A 112 -8.19 -10.88 -21.02
C VAL A 112 -8.95 -9.56 -21.18
N ASP A 113 -8.27 -8.42 -21.00
CA ASP A 113 -8.76 -7.06 -21.24
C ASP A 113 -8.31 -6.57 -22.63
#